data_AF-A0A535TLD2-F1
#
_entry.id   AF-A0A535TLD2-F1
#
_cell.length_a   1.000
_cell.length_b   1.000
_cell.length_c   1.000
_cell.angle_alpha   90.00
_cell.angle_beta   90.00
_cell.angle_gamma   90.00
#
_symmetry.space_group_name_H-M   'P 1'
#
loop_
_entity.id
_entity.type
_entity.pdbx_description
1 polymer ?
#
loop_
_entity_poly.entity_id
_entity_poly.type
_entity_poly.pdbx_seq_one_letter_code
_entity_poly.pdbx_strand_id
1 'polypeptide(L)'
;MFSRRDFMKQGLVPVFAGSAVPSIFANGVAAAAADSPRATSNGRILVLVQLAGGNDGLNTLIPFQDGAYHDARPTLRQDTGVLALNNQLGLHPNLKGLKASYDAGQLAIVQGVGYPSPNLSHF
;
A
#
# COMPACT_ATOMS: atom_id res chain seq x y z
N MET A 1 -13.37 -29.77 -3.41
CA MET A 1 -12.35 -29.19 -2.52
C MET A 1 -11.67 -28.06 -3.29
N PHE A 2 -11.90 -26.80 -2.92
CA PHE A 2 -11.31 -25.66 -3.62
C PHE A 2 -9.81 -25.57 -3.30
N SER A 3 -8.94 -25.43 -4.31
CA SER A 3 -7.52 -25.18 -4.07
C SER A 3 -7.27 -23.69 -3.80
N ARG A 4 -6.17 -23.37 -3.13
CA ARG A 4 -5.71 -21.97 -2.95
C ARG A 4 -5.61 -21.21 -4.28
N ARG A 5 -5.29 -21.92 -5.36
CA ARG A 5 -5.17 -21.38 -6.71
C ARG A 5 -6.54 -21.11 -7.34
N ASP A 6 -7.55 -21.93 -7.03
CA ASP A 6 -8.93 -21.70 -7.48
C ASP A 6 -9.56 -20.52 -6.74
N PHE A 7 -9.28 -20.36 -5.45
CA PHE A 7 -9.71 -19.18 -4.69
C PHE A 7 -9.13 -17.88 -5.26
N MET A 8 -7.86 -17.84 -5.64
CA MET A 8 -7.26 -16.64 -6.27
C MET A 8 -7.85 -16.35 -7.66
N LYS A 9 -8.12 -17.39 -8.45
CA LYS A 9 -8.72 -17.24 -9.78
C LYS A 9 -10.19 -16.84 -9.73
N GLN A 10 -10.94 -17.35 -8.74
CA GLN A 10 -12.37 -17.12 -8.59
C GLN A 10 -12.69 -15.92 -7.69
N GLY A 11 -11.76 -15.48 -6.84
CA GLY A 11 -11.86 -14.25 -6.05
C GLY A 11 -11.56 -12.98 -6.87
N LEU A 12 -10.91 -13.12 -8.02
CA LEU A 12 -10.69 -12.07 -9.03
C LEU A 12 -11.83 -12.03 -10.07
N VAL A 13 -13.09 -12.22 -9.65
CA VAL A 13 -14.20 -11.77 -10.50
C VAL A 13 -14.13 -10.24 -10.53
N PRO A 14 -14.04 -9.60 -11.70
CA PRO A 14 -13.93 -8.16 -11.81
C PRO A 14 -15.28 -7.54 -11.46
N VAL A 15 -15.50 -7.21 -10.19
CA VAL A 15 -16.56 -6.27 -9.77
C VAL A 15 -16.07 -4.85 -10.11
N PHE A 16 -15.78 -4.58 -11.38
CA PHE A 16 -15.41 -3.24 -11.84
C PHE A 16 -15.96 -2.98 -13.24
N ALA A 17 -17.25 -3.25 -13.43
CA ALA A 17 -18.02 -2.56 -14.46
C ALA A 17 -18.46 -1.20 -13.88
N GLY A 18 -17.59 -0.19 -14.04
CA GLY A 18 -17.91 1.23 -14.07
C GLY A 18 -18.77 1.81 -12.95
N SER A 19 -18.15 2.29 -11.86
CA SER A 19 -18.60 3.46 -11.06
C SER A 19 -17.85 3.63 -9.73
N ALA A 20 -17.16 2.60 -9.24
CA ALA A 20 -16.55 2.60 -7.89
C ALA A 20 -15.02 2.71 -7.87
N VAL A 21 -14.37 3.12 -8.97
CA VAL A 21 -12.90 3.32 -8.98
C VAL A 21 -12.62 4.74 -8.51
N PRO A 22 -11.91 4.95 -7.38
CA PRO A 22 -11.48 6.28 -6.98
C PRO A 22 -10.70 6.95 -8.12
N SER A 23 -11.01 8.22 -8.40
CA SER A 23 -10.48 8.99 -9.54
C SER A 23 -8.96 9.02 -9.61
N ILE A 24 -8.28 8.87 -8.47
CA ILE A 24 -6.82 8.75 -8.38
C ILE A 24 -6.27 7.55 -9.17
N PHE A 25 -7.01 6.43 -9.24
CA PHE A 25 -6.60 5.25 -10.01
C PHE A 25 -6.99 5.37 -11.48
N ALA A 26 -8.12 6.02 -11.77
CA ALA A 26 -8.52 6.32 -13.16
C ALA A 26 -7.47 7.21 -13.86
N ASN A 27 -6.96 8.23 -13.16
CA ASN A 27 -5.90 9.09 -13.67
C ASN A 27 -4.57 8.35 -13.83
N GLY A 28 -4.23 7.44 -12.91
CA GLY A 28 -3.02 6.60 -13.03
C GLY A 28 -3.08 5.64 -14.22
N VAL A 29 -4.24 5.02 -14.49
CA VAL A 29 -4.47 4.17 -15.66
C VAL A 29 -4.45 4.99 -16.96
N ALA A 30 -5.08 6.16 -16.97
CA ALA A 30 -5.09 7.05 -18.13
C ALA A 30 -3.70 7.59 -18.47
N ALA A 31 -2.90 7.97 -17.45
CA ALA A 31 -1.52 8.40 -17.64
C ALA A 31 -0.64 7.26 -18.19
N ALA A 32 -0.79 6.04 -17.65
CA ALA A 32 -0.08 4.86 -18.16
C ALA A 32 -0.45 4.51 -19.62
N ALA A 33 -1.70 4.78 -20.04
CA ALA A 33 -2.15 4.59 -21.42
C ALA A 33 -1.69 5.70 -22.37
N ALA A 34 -1.59 6.95 -21.88
CA ALA A 34 -1.16 8.10 -22.67
C ALA A 34 0.33 8.09 -23.00
N ASP A 35 1.17 7.55 -22.11
CA ASP A 35 2.63 7.53 -22.28
C ASP A 35 3.12 6.56 -23.36
N SER A 36 2.23 5.73 -23.94
CA SER A 36 2.62 4.79 -25.00
C SER A 36 1.43 4.29 -25.84
N PRO A 37 0.99 5.06 -26.84
CA PRO A 37 0.00 4.60 -27.83
C PRO A 37 0.53 3.44 -28.71
N ARG A 38 1.83 3.13 -28.60
CA ARG A 38 2.57 2.18 -29.44
C ARG A 38 3.56 1.29 -28.68
N ALA A 39 3.57 1.29 -27.34
CA ALA A 39 4.40 0.32 -26.64
C ALA A 39 3.84 -1.07 -26.94
N THR A 40 4.63 -1.87 -27.65
CA THR A 40 4.54 -3.32 -27.55
C THR A 40 4.49 -3.63 -26.05
N SER A 41 3.39 -4.25 -25.59
CA SER A 41 3.30 -4.73 -24.22
C SER A 41 4.58 -5.49 -23.92
N ASN A 42 5.46 -4.90 -23.10
CA ASN A 42 6.72 -5.51 -22.68
C ASN A 42 6.46 -6.63 -21.66
N GLY A 43 5.21 -7.10 -21.55
CA GLY A 43 4.76 -8.11 -20.61
C GLY A 43 4.71 -7.64 -19.15
N ARG A 44 5.03 -6.36 -18.85
CA ARG A 44 5.03 -5.87 -17.47
C ARG A 44 3.60 -5.53 -17.03
N ILE A 45 3.20 -6.12 -15.90
CA ILE A 45 1.90 -5.91 -15.28
C ILE A 45 2.11 -5.11 -14.01
N LEU A 46 1.43 -3.96 -13.90
CA LEU A 46 1.33 -3.22 -12.65
C LEU A 46 0.12 -3.76 -11.87
N VAL A 47 0.37 -4.29 -10.68
CA VAL A 47 -0.70 -4.67 -9.75
C VAL A 47 -0.78 -3.60 -8.67
N LEU A 48 -1.94 -2.96 -8.56
CA LEU A 48 -2.20 -1.97 -7.53
C LEU A 48 -3.15 -2.56 -6.49
N VAL A 49 -2.72 -2.53 -5.23
CA VAL A 49 -3.51 -2.98 -4.07
C VAL A 49 -3.79 -1.77 -3.19
N GLN A 50 -5.05 -1.33 -3.16
CA GLN A 50 -5.51 -0.30 -2.23
C GLN A 50 -6.14 -0.95 -1.01
N LEU A 51 -5.68 -0.56 0.18
CA LEU A 51 -6.23 -1.01 1.46
C LEU A 51 -7.10 0.09 2.08
N ALA A 52 -8.23 0.40 1.45
CA ALA A 52 -9.16 1.42 1.93
C ALA A 52 -9.84 0.98 3.24
N GLY A 53 -9.80 1.81 4.28
CA GLY A 53 -10.45 1.57 5.57
C GLY A 53 -9.88 0.42 6.43
N GLY A 54 -9.06 -0.46 5.85
CA GLY A 54 -8.54 -1.66 6.53
C GLY A 54 -7.07 -1.60 6.93
N ASN A 55 -6.30 -0.62 6.45
CA ASN A 55 -4.89 -0.49 6.80
C ASN A 55 -4.64 0.64 7.81
N ASP A 56 -4.03 0.29 8.92
CA ASP A 56 -3.44 1.24 9.85
C ASP A 56 -2.00 1.54 9.42
N GLY A 57 -1.82 2.65 8.70
CA GLY A 57 -0.53 3.05 8.15
C GLY A 57 0.54 3.22 9.23
N LEU A 58 0.17 3.75 10.40
CA LEU A 58 1.10 4.01 11.51
C LEU A 58 1.47 2.74 12.30
N ASN A 59 0.74 1.63 12.12
CA ASN A 59 1.18 0.31 12.58
C ASN A 59 1.77 -0.55 11.48
N THR A 60 1.66 -0.16 10.21
CA THR A 60 2.38 -0.82 9.10
C THR A 60 3.82 -0.32 9.02
N LEU A 61 3.99 1.01 8.99
CA LEU A 61 5.26 1.71 9.02
C LEU A 61 5.26 2.60 10.26
N ILE A 62 5.94 2.14 11.30
CA ILE A 62 5.88 2.65 12.66
C ILE A 62 6.99 3.68 12.86
N PRO A 63 6.66 4.95 13.17
CA PRO A 63 7.63 5.95 13.62
C PRO A 63 7.97 5.74 15.09
N PHE A 64 8.68 4.65 15.40
CA PHE A 64 8.82 4.13 16.77
C PHE A 64 9.63 5.04 17.72
N GLN A 65 10.36 6.03 17.20
CA GLN A 65 11.04 7.04 18.02
C GLN A 65 10.24 8.35 18.19
N ASP A 66 9.08 8.47 17.56
CA ASP A 66 8.28 9.70 17.62
C ASP A 66 7.38 9.69 18.85
N GLY A 67 7.63 10.60 19.80
CA GLY A 67 6.80 10.76 21.00
C GLY A 67 5.33 11.05 20.66
N ALA A 68 5.06 11.78 19.57
CA ALA A 68 3.68 12.07 19.16
C ALA A 68 2.92 10.80 18.76
N TYR A 69 3.60 9.81 18.17
CA TYR A 69 3.00 8.51 17.89
C TYR A 69 2.63 7.78 19.19
N HIS A 70 3.53 7.80 20.18
CA HIS A 70 3.32 7.15 21.47
C HIS A 70 2.18 7.78 22.27
N ASP A 71 2.12 9.11 22.28
CA ASP A 71 1.12 9.90 23.00
C ASP A 71 -0.27 9.78 22.35
N ALA A 72 -0.33 9.85 21.01
CA ALA A 72 -1.59 9.76 20.28
C ALA A 72 -2.19 8.35 20.25
N ARG A 73 -1.40 7.30 20.57
CA ARG A 73 -1.81 5.90 20.37
C ARG A 73 -1.58 5.02 21.62
N PRO A 74 -2.11 5.39 22.79
CA PRO A 74 -1.81 4.72 24.06
C PRO A 74 -2.19 3.22 24.09
N THR A 75 -3.19 2.80 23.32
CA THR A 75 -3.64 1.40 23.24
C THR A 75 -3.25 0.70 21.93
N LEU A 76 -2.88 1.47 20.91
CA LEU A 76 -2.65 0.96 19.55
C LEU A 76 -1.17 0.97 19.15
N ARG A 77 -0.30 1.61 19.91
CA ARG A 77 1.13 1.68 19.58
C ARG A 77 1.81 0.31 19.65
N GLN A 78 2.83 0.13 18.83
CA GLN A 78 3.66 -1.06 18.83
C GLN A 78 4.99 -0.78 19.53
N ASP A 79 5.07 -1.16 20.81
CA ASP A 79 6.23 -0.84 21.66
C ASP A 79 7.41 -1.83 21.50
N THR A 80 7.15 -3.05 21.04
CA THR A 80 8.15 -4.12 21.01
C THR A 80 8.21 -4.84 19.68
N GLY A 81 9.36 -5.42 19.34
CA GLY A 81 9.52 -6.26 18.15
C GLY A 81 9.40 -5.52 16.81
N VAL A 82 9.42 -4.19 16.82
CA VAL A 82 9.45 -3.36 15.61
C VAL A 82 10.63 -3.76 14.75
N LEU A 83 10.38 -4.06 13.48
CA LEU A 83 11.40 -4.44 12.52
C LEU A 83 12.03 -3.17 11.95
N ALA A 84 13.06 -2.65 12.64
CA ALA A 84 13.71 -1.40 12.27
C ALA A 84 14.20 -1.40 10.82
N LEU A 85 13.80 -0.38 10.06
CA LEU A 85 14.33 -0.07 8.72
C LEU A 85 15.48 0.93 8.83
N ASN A 86 15.39 1.84 9.80
CA ASN A 86 16.42 2.78 10.18
C ASN A 86 16.22 3.18 11.66
N ASN A 87 16.88 4.26 12.09
CA ASN A 87 16.83 4.72 13.48
C ASN A 87 15.49 5.34 13.90
N GLN A 88 14.55 5.56 12.99
CA GLN A 88 13.29 6.31 13.23
C GLN A 88 12.04 5.51 12.84
N LEU A 89 12.14 4.66 11.81
CA LEU A 89 11.04 3.95 11.17
C LEU A 89 11.28 2.44 11.16
N GLY A 90 10.21 1.69 11.39
CA GLY A 90 10.24 0.23 11.35
C GLY A 90 8.94 -0.37 10.86
N LEU A 91 8.95 -1.63 10.46
CA LEU A 91 7.73 -2.35 10.09
C LEU A 91 7.13 -3.09 11.30
N HIS A 92 5.82 -3.35 11.24
CA HIS A 92 5.14 -4.21 12.21
C HIS A 92 5.87 -5.57 12.37
N PRO A 93 5.93 -6.15 13.58
CA PRO A 93 6.55 -7.47 13.82
C PRO A 93 6.04 -8.60 12.92
N ASN A 94 4.80 -8.51 12.45
CA ASN A 94 4.17 -9.50 11.56
C ASN A 94 4.55 -9.33 10.09
N LEU A 95 5.19 -8.23 9.71
CA LEU A 95 5.56 -7.91 8.32
C LEU A 95 6.98 -8.38 7.97
N LYS A 96 7.42 -9.52 8.54
CA LYS A 96 8.75 -10.10 8.31
C LYS A 96 9.04 -10.34 6.82
N GLY A 97 8.02 -10.71 6.04
CA GLY A 97 8.14 -10.89 4.59
C GLY A 97 8.49 -9.58 3.88
N LEU A 98 7.81 -8.47 4.23
CA LEU A 98 8.12 -7.15 3.67
C LEU A 98 9.48 -6.65 4.15
N LYS A 99 9.86 -6.93 5.40
CA LYS A 99 11.21 -6.63 5.91
C LYS A 99 12.28 -7.35 5.07
N ALA A 100 12.09 -8.62 4.76
CA ALA A 100 13.01 -9.37 3.91
C ALA A 100 13.10 -8.77 2.50
N SER A 101 11.98 -8.37 1.90
CA SER A 101 11.98 -7.68 0.60
C SER A 101 12.67 -6.32 0.65
N TYR A 102 12.51 -5.57 1.74
CA TYR A 102 13.21 -4.30 1.95
C TYR A 102 14.72 -4.52 2.06
N ASP A 103 15.15 -5.47 2.88
CA ASP A 103 16.56 -5.81 3.08
C ASP A 103 17.22 -6.31 1.80
N ALA A 104 16.46 -6.98 0.93
CA ALA A 104 16.90 -7.41 -0.39
C ALA A 104 16.89 -6.30 -1.46
N GLY A 105 16.48 -5.06 -1.13
CA GLY A 105 16.35 -3.96 -2.08
C GLY A 105 15.19 -4.10 -3.07
N GLN A 106 14.22 -4.97 -2.79
CA GLN A 106 13.07 -5.27 -3.65
C GLN A 106 11.81 -4.51 -3.25
N LEU A 107 11.83 -3.79 -2.12
CA LEU A 107 10.73 -2.96 -1.62
C LEU A 107 11.22 -1.54 -1.37
N ALA A 108 10.50 -0.57 -1.93
CA ALA A 108 10.65 0.84 -1.61
C ALA A 108 9.42 1.33 -0.84
N ILE A 109 9.63 2.24 0.10
CA ILE A 109 8.58 2.87 0.90
C ILE A 109 8.59 4.35 0.60
N VAL A 110 7.44 4.89 0.20
CA VAL A 110 7.26 6.31 -0.11
C VAL A 110 6.22 6.87 0.85
N GLN A 111 6.64 7.83 1.66
CA GLN A 111 5.77 8.53 2.62
C GLN A 111 5.36 9.91 2.07
N GLY A 112 4.30 10.49 2.62
CA GLY A 112 3.85 11.84 2.24
C GLY A 112 3.30 11.93 0.82
N VAL A 113 2.81 10.82 0.26
CA VAL A 113 2.21 10.79 -1.09
C VAL A 113 0.85 11.47 -1.03
N GLY A 114 0.68 12.51 -1.85
CA GLY A 114 -0.57 13.28 -1.95
C GLY A 114 -0.53 14.18 -3.18
N TYR A 115 -1.55 15.05 -3.32
CA TYR A 115 -1.62 16.06 -4.37
C TYR A 115 -1.79 17.45 -3.73
N PRO A 116 -1.36 18.54 -4.41
CA PRO A 116 -1.56 19.90 -3.90
C PRO A 116 -3.05 20.19 -3.65
N SER A 117 -3.37 20.81 -2.52
CA SER A 117 -4.73 21.20 -2.12
C SER A 117 -5.73 20.01 -2.07
N PRO A 118 -5.54 19.05 -1.14
CA PRO A 118 -6.45 17.92 -1.00
C PRO A 118 -7.86 18.38 -0.69
N ASN A 119 -8.85 17.91 -1.46
CA ASN A 119 -10.24 18.15 -1.15
C ASN A 119 -10.65 17.28 0.04
N LEU A 120 -11.01 17.91 1.16
CA LEU A 120 -11.40 17.28 2.42
C LEU A 120 -12.93 17.03 2.52
N SER A 121 -13.69 17.33 1.45
CA SER A 121 -15.17 17.23 1.47
C SER A 121 -15.70 15.80 1.36
N HIS A 122 -14.84 14.84 1.05
CA HIS A 122 -15.22 13.44 0.89
C HIS A 122 -14.11 12.56 1.47
N PHE A 123 -14.34 12.11 2.70
CA PHE A 123 -13.62 11.01 3.32
C PHE A 123 -14.55 9.81 3.39
#